data_AF-A0A2V9ZJ42-F1
#
_entry.id   AF-A0A2V9ZJ42-F1
#
_cell.length_a   1.000
_cell.length_b   1.000
_cell.length_c   1.000
_cell.angle_alpha   90.00
_cell.angle_beta   90.00
_cell.angle_gamma   90.00
#
_symmetry.space_group_name_H-M   'P 1'
#
loop_
_entity.id
_entity.type
_entity.pdbx_description
1 polymer ?
#
loop_
_entity_poly.entity_id
_entity_poly.type
_entity_poly.pdbx_seq_one_letter_code
_entity_poly.pdbx_strand_id
1 'polypeptide(L)'
;DEDFGEGNGAPLVVPGTYKVSMATRVGGAITPIGAPLSFTVTPLQGLPVGTEDRAALARFQRNLASLYRSVNGAVASAHELKVRVQSIKRALIETPMAAATLTPRAREVEAANNSVLRLLVGDQALQARNEPAPPSI
;
A
#
# COMPACT_ATOMS: atom_id res chain seq x y z
N ASP A 1 -23.29 -18.18 18.04
CA ASP A 1 -22.08 -18.67 17.34
C ASP A 1 -21.96 -17.95 16.01
N GLU A 2 -20.73 -17.58 15.64
CA GLU A 2 -20.35 -16.83 14.41
C GLU A 2 -20.40 -15.30 14.48
N ASP A 3 -19.39 -14.69 15.14
CA ASP A 3 -19.06 -13.25 15.01
C ASP A 3 -17.54 -12.99 14.98
N PHE A 4 -16.79 -13.88 14.36
CA PHE A 4 -15.41 -13.59 13.95
C PHE A 4 -15.43 -13.43 12.44
N GLY A 5 -15.67 -12.20 11.97
CA GLY A 5 -15.70 -11.86 10.56
C GLY A 5 -14.50 -12.46 9.82
N GLU A 6 -14.77 -13.00 8.62
CA GLU A 6 -13.78 -13.55 7.70
C GLU A 6 -12.50 -12.70 7.76
N GLY A 7 -11.45 -13.28 8.35
CA GLY A 7 -10.23 -12.57 8.67
C GLY A 7 -9.65 -11.96 7.40
N ASN A 8 -9.72 -10.63 7.32
CA ASN A 8 -9.15 -9.83 6.24
C ASN A 8 -7.74 -10.30 5.84
N GLY A 9 -7.63 -11.09 4.76
CA GLY A 9 -6.53 -11.23 3.79
C GLY A 9 -5.07 -11.32 4.24
N ALA A 10 -4.76 -11.43 5.53
CA ALA A 10 -3.40 -11.39 6.03
C ALA A 10 -2.75 -12.79 5.99
N PRO A 11 -1.46 -12.89 5.57
CA PRO A 11 -0.76 -14.16 5.58
C PRO A 11 -0.69 -14.76 6.99
N LEU A 12 -0.97 -16.07 7.10
CA LEU A 12 -0.83 -16.80 8.35
C LEU A 12 0.62 -16.73 8.87
N VAL A 13 0.78 -16.71 10.19
CA VAL A 13 2.09 -16.76 10.83
C VAL A 13 2.72 -18.14 10.70
N VAL A 14 4.05 -18.20 10.79
CA VAL A 14 4.77 -19.48 10.80
C VAL A 14 4.47 -20.25 12.09
N PRO A 15 4.46 -21.60 12.07
CA PRO A 15 4.38 -22.39 13.29
C PRO A 15 5.51 -22.04 14.27
N GLY A 16 5.19 -22.00 15.56
CA GLY A 16 6.13 -21.58 16.60
C GLY A 16 5.44 -21.21 17.91
N THR A 17 6.25 -20.86 18.90
CA THR A 17 5.76 -20.37 20.19
C THR A 17 5.59 -18.85 20.17
N TYR A 18 4.41 -18.39 20.53
CA TYR A 18 4.05 -16.99 20.55
C TYR A 18 3.60 -16.57 21.95
N LYS A 19 3.72 -15.28 22.24
CA LYS A 19 3.18 -14.64 23.44
C LYS A 19 2.11 -13.63 23.05
N VAL A 20 1.00 -13.63 23.77
CA VAL A 20 -0.08 -12.66 23.62
C VAL A 20 -0.27 -11.92 24.94
N SER A 21 -0.53 -10.62 24.87
CA SER A 21 -0.92 -9.78 26.00
C SER A 21 -2.13 -8.95 25.63
N MET A 22 -3.02 -8.70 26.59
CA MET A 22 -4.22 -7.90 26.38
C MET A 22 -4.10 -6.58 27.14
N ALA A 23 -4.70 -5.52 26.61
CA ALA A 23 -4.80 -4.23 27.27
C ALA A 23 -6.12 -3.56 26.91
N THR A 24 -6.69 -2.79 27.84
CA THR A 24 -7.81 -1.89 27.57
C THR A 24 -7.29 -0.48 27.27
N ARG A 25 -8.00 0.26 26.42
CA ARG A 25 -7.75 1.67 26.16
C ARG A 25 -9.01 2.48 26.46
N VAL A 26 -8.94 3.34 27.47
CA VAL A 26 -10.06 4.23 27.86
C VAL A 26 -9.52 5.65 27.99
N GLY A 27 -10.15 6.62 27.32
CA GLY A 27 -9.75 8.04 27.39
C GLY A 27 -8.30 8.32 26.94
N GLY A 28 -7.72 7.46 26.10
CA GLY A 28 -6.33 7.58 25.65
C GLY A 28 -5.30 6.88 26.54
N ALA A 29 -5.65 6.47 27.76
CA ALA A 29 -4.78 5.68 28.63
C ALA A 29 -4.86 4.19 28.28
N ILE A 30 -3.70 3.52 28.18
CA ILE A 30 -3.59 2.08 27.92
C ILE A 30 -3.27 1.38 29.23
N THR A 31 -4.15 0.46 29.66
CA THR A 31 -4.00 -0.33 30.89
C THR A 31 -3.90 -1.81 30.54
N PRO A 32 -2.78 -2.50 30.86
CA PRO A 32 -2.66 -3.93 30.65
C PRO A 32 -3.73 -4.72 31.41
N ILE A 33 -4.22 -5.79 30.79
CA ILE A 33 -5.15 -6.75 31.38
C ILE A 33 -4.40 -8.07 31.55
N GLY A 34 -4.16 -8.45 32.80
CA GLY A 34 -3.50 -9.71 33.15
C GLY A 34 -2.02 -9.78 32.74
N ALA A 35 -1.47 -10.99 32.83
CA ALA A 35 -0.11 -11.29 32.40
C ALA A 35 -0.09 -11.86 30.97
N PRO A 36 1.00 -11.66 30.20
CA PRO A 36 1.14 -12.28 28.89
C PRO A 36 1.10 -13.81 28.96
N LEU A 37 0.38 -14.44 28.04
CA LEU A 37 0.25 -15.90 27.93
C LEU A 37 1.00 -16.43 26.71
N SER A 38 1.66 -17.58 26.87
CA SER A 38 2.34 -18.27 25.77
C SER A 38 1.42 -19.33 25.15
N PHE A 39 1.46 -19.47 23.82
CA PHE A 39 0.77 -20.55 23.10
C PHE A 39 1.60 -21.01 21.90
N THR A 40 1.34 -22.23 21.42
CA THR A 40 2.07 -22.82 20.30
C THR A 40 1.17 -22.93 19.08
N VAL A 41 1.62 -22.39 17.95
CA VAL A 41 0.96 -22.54 16.64
C VAL A 41 1.54 -23.77 15.97
N THR A 42 0.69 -24.73 15.65
CA THR A 42 1.06 -25.96 14.95
C THR A 42 0.64 -25.92 13.48
N PRO A 43 1.42 -26.53 12.57
CA PRO A 43 1.04 -26.60 11.16
C PRO A 43 -0.21 -27.46 10.95
N LEU A 44 -1.05 -27.08 9.99
CA LEU A 44 -2.09 -27.96 9.48
C LEU A 44 -1.46 -29.14 8.73
N GLN A 45 -1.94 -30.37 8.99
CA GLN A 45 -1.42 -31.58 8.36
C GLN A 45 -1.73 -31.62 6.85
N GLY A 46 -0.81 -32.15 6.03
CA GLY A 46 -1.03 -32.34 4.59
C GLY A 46 -0.60 -31.19 3.66
N LEU A 47 0.02 -30.13 4.17
CA LEU A 47 0.53 -29.04 3.32
C LEU A 47 1.80 -29.46 2.54
N PRO A 48 1.87 -29.19 1.22
CA PRO A 48 2.99 -29.60 0.36
C PRO A 48 4.30 -28.84 0.60
N VAL A 49 4.32 -27.91 1.56
CA VAL A 49 5.47 -27.03 1.83
C VAL A 49 6.25 -27.57 3.04
N GLY A 50 7.53 -27.88 2.81
CA GLY A 50 8.48 -28.30 3.85
C GLY A 50 8.64 -27.26 4.95
N THR A 51 9.15 -27.66 6.11
CA THR A 51 9.23 -26.80 7.31
C THR A 51 10.10 -25.56 7.10
N GLU A 52 11.21 -25.67 6.36
CA GLU A 52 12.12 -24.54 6.05
C GLU A 52 11.50 -23.53 5.05
N ASP A 53 10.75 -24.03 4.07
CA ASP A 53 10.12 -23.20 3.03
C ASP A 53 8.99 -22.32 3.57
N ARG A 54 8.37 -22.69 4.70
CA ARG A 54 7.27 -21.90 5.30
C ARG A 54 7.74 -20.54 5.80
N ALA A 55 8.94 -20.45 6.38
CA ALA A 55 9.48 -19.19 6.85
C ALA A 55 9.90 -18.28 5.68
N ALA A 56 10.40 -18.86 4.59
CA ALA A 56 10.68 -18.12 3.36
C ALA A 56 9.37 -17.60 2.73
N LEU A 57 8.35 -18.46 2.60
CA LEU A 57 7.04 -18.10 2.07
C LEU A 57 6.35 -16.99 2.88
N ALA A 58 6.32 -17.11 4.21
CA ALA A 58 5.70 -16.10 5.08
C ALA A 58 6.45 -14.76 5.04
N ARG A 59 7.77 -14.76 4.84
CA ARG A 59 8.54 -13.52 4.61
C ARG A 59 8.20 -12.91 3.27
N PHE A 60 8.16 -13.71 2.21
CA PHE A 60 7.79 -13.27 0.86
C PHE A 60 6.40 -12.64 0.85
N GLN A 61 5.40 -13.32 1.41
CA GLN A 61 4.02 -12.82 1.47
C GLN A 61 3.91 -11.50 2.26
N ARG A 62 4.65 -11.35 3.36
CA ARG A 62 4.71 -10.09 4.12
C ARG A 62 5.33 -8.96 3.30
N ASN A 63 6.44 -9.23 2.62
CA ASN A 63 7.12 -8.24 1.78
C ASN A 63 6.22 -7.83 0.61
N LEU A 64 5.56 -8.80 -0.02
CA LEU A 64 4.61 -8.57 -1.13
C LEU A 64 3.42 -7.72 -0.66
N ALA A 65 2.81 -8.04 0.47
CA ALA A 65 1.71 -7.26 1.03
C ALA A 65 2.14 -5.82 1.38
N SER A 66 3.35 -5.64 1.91
CA SER A 66 3.91 -4.31 2.19
C SER A 66 4.16 -3.52 0.91
N LEU A 67 4.68 -4.17 -0.13
CA LEU A 67 4.89 -3.57 -1.44
C LEU A 67 3.56 -3.12 -2.05
N TYR A 68 2.57 -4.01 -2.15
CA TYR A 68 1.25 -3.68 -2.70
C TYR A 68 0.60 -2.51 -1.96
N ARG A 69 0.67 -2.51 -0.62
CA ARG A 69 0.13 -1.41 0.19
C ARG A 69 0.80 -0.08 -0.16
N SER A 70 2.13 -0.08 -0.28
CA SER A 70 2.92 1.13 -0.55
C SER A 70 2.68 1.63 -1.98
N VAL A 71 2.70 0.73 -2.96
CA VAL A 71 2.45 1.05 -4.37
C VAL A 71 1.03 1.57 -4.56
N ASN A 72 0.01 0.89 -4.03
CA ASN A 72 -1.38 1.33 -4.16
C ASN A 72 -1.60 2.69 -3.48
N GLY A 73 -0.99 2.91 -2.31
CA GLY A 73 -1.06 4.21 -1.64
C GLY A 73 -0.39 5.33 -2.46
N ALA A 74 0.77 5.05 -3.06
CA ALA A 74 1.47 6.00 -3.92
C ALA A 74 0.67 6.32 -5.20
N VAL A 75 0.11 5.29 -5.86
CA VAL A 75 -0.73 5.44 -7.06
C VAL A 75 -1.99 6.27 -6.75
N ALA A 76 -2.68 5.96 -5.64
CA ALA A 76 -3.85 6.73 -5.21
C ALA A 76 -3.50 8.22 -4.97
N SER A 77 -2.40 8.47 -4.26
CA SER A 77 -1.91 9.84 -3.98
C SER A 77 -1.52 10.59 -5.26
N ALA A 78 -0.88 9.90 -6.20
CA ALA A 78 -0.49 10.47 -7.50
C ALA A 78 -1.70 10.80 -8.38
N HIS A 79 -2.75 9.98 -8.35
CA HIS A 79 -4.01 10.28 -9.03
C HIS A 79 -4.71 11.49 -8.42
N GLU A 80 -4.74 11.60 -7.09
CA GLU A 80 -5.28 12.78 -6.41
C GLU A 80 -4.50 14.04 -6.78
N LEU A 81 -3.16 13.99 -6.77
CA LEU A 81 -2.31 15.10 -7.18
C LEU A 81 -2.59 15.54 -8.61
N LYS A 82 -2.81 14.58 -9.54
CA LYS A 82 -3.17 14.88 -10.93
C LYS A 82 -4.44 15.73 -11.01
N VAL A 83 -5.48 15.38 -10.26
CA VAL A 83 -6.75 16.14 -10.22
C VAL A 83 -6.55 17.54 -9.66
N ARG A 84 -5.77 17.66 -8.57
CA ARG A 84 -5.46 18.95 -7.94
C ARG A 84 -4.68 19.87 -8.88
N VAL A 85 -3.64 19.36 -9.56
CA VAL A 85 -2.84 20.15 -10.50
C VAL A 85 -3.65 20.59 -11.73
N GLN A 86 -4.54 19.74 -12.24
CA GLN A 86 -5.49 20.12 -13.30
C GLN A 86 -6.39 21.29 -12.86
N SER A 87 -6.89 21.25 -11.62
CA SER A 87 -7.69 22.33 -11.05
C SER A 87 -6.90 23.63 -10.89
N ILE A 88 -5.66 23.56 -10.40
CA ILE A 88 -4.74 24.71 -10.31
C ILE A 88 -4.50 25.32 -11.69
N LYS A 89 -4.20 24.49 -12.71
CA LYS A 89 -3.99 24.97 -14.08
C LYS A 89 -5.21 25.69 -14.62
N ARG A 90 -6.43 25.23 -14.32
CA ARG A 90 -7.67 25.92 -14.73
C ARG A 90 -7.83 27.26 -14.01
N ALA A 91 -7.61 27.33 -12.71
CA ALA A 91 -7.66 28.59 -11.95
C ALA A 91 -6.62 29.63 -12.44
N LEU A 92 -5.44 29.17 -12.88
CA LEU A 92 -4.42 30.05 -13.45
C LEU A 92 -4.82 30.66 -14.81
N ILE A 93 -5.64 29.96 -15.61
CA ILE A 93 -6.20 30.54 -16.83
C ILE A 93 -7.13 31.72 -16.50
N GLU A 94 -7.90 31.59 -15.41
CA GLU A 94 -8.83 32.61 -14.94
C GLU A 94 -8.14 33.74 -14.16
N THR A 95 -6.86 33.58 -13.78
CA THR A 95 -6.08 34.57 -13.01
C THR A 95 -4.77 34.95 -13.72
N PRO A 96 -4.82 35.77 -14.78
CA PRO A 96 -3.67 36.05 -15.64
C PRO A 96 -2.47 36.69 -14.94
N MET A 97 -2.71 37.49 -13.89
CA MET A 97 -1.65 38.19 -13.13
C MET A 97 -0.68 37.23 -12.43
N ALA A 98 -1.16 36.06 -11.99
CA ALA A 98 -0.34 35.03 -11.33
C ALA A 98 0.11 33.93 -12.31
N ALA A 99 -0.48 33.86 -13.51
CA ALA A 99 -0.26 32.79 -14.47
C ALA A 99 1.18 32.74 -14.99
N ALA A 100 1.82 33.89 -15.21
CA ALA A 100 3.16 33.98 -15.78
C ALA A 100 4.22 33.27 -14.93
N THR A 101 4.08 33.30 -13.60
CA THR A 101 5.04 32.69 -12.66
C THR A 101 4.63 31.29 -12.21
N LEU A 102 3.33 31.01 -12.07
CA LEU A 102 2.84 29.75 -11.50
C LEU A 102 2.55 28.66 -12.53
N THR A 103 2.26 29.01 -13.79
CA THR A 103 1.98 28.01 -14.84
C THR A 103 3.16 27.07 -15.11
N PRO A 104 4.42 27.54 -15.22
CA PRO A 104 5.58 26.67 -15.38
C PRO A 104 5.71 25.70 -14.21
N ARG A 105 5.52 26.18 -12.96
CA ARG A 105 5.57 25.33 -11.75
C ARG A 105 4.50 24.25 -11.74
N ALA A 106 3.27 24.59 -12.13
CA ALA A 106 2.20 23.60 -12.25
C ALA A 106 2.53 22.52 -13.29
N ARG A 107 3.18 22.89 -14.40
CA ARG A 107 3.64 21.92 -15.42
C ARG A 107 4.80 21.06 -14.94
N GLU A 108 5.75 21.61 -14.18
CA GLU A 108 6.83 20.85 -13.55
C GLU A 108 6.27 19.77 -12.61
N VAL A 109 5.32 20.14 -11.74
CA VAL A 109 4.67 19.18 -10.84
C VAL A 109 3.88 18.12 -11.61
N GLU A 110 3.15 18.52 -12.66
CA GLU A 110 2.43 17.57 -13.52
C GLU A 110 3.39 16.58 -14.19
N ALA A 111 4.50 17.05 -14.74
CA ALA A 111 5.50 16.22 -15.39
C ALA A 111 6.16 15.23 -14.41
N ALA A 112 6.53 15.70 -13.22
CA ALA A 112 7.08 14.85 -12.17
C ALA A 112 6.08 13.77 -11.73
N ASN A 113 4.82 14.14 -11.50
CA ASN A 113 3.77 13.20 -11.13
C ASN A 113 3.48 12.17 -12.23
N ASN A 114 3.49 12.59 -13.50
CA ASN A 114 3.34 11.68 -14.64
C ASN A 114 4.50 10.70 -14.75
N SER A 115 5.73 11.11 -14.42
CA SER A 115 6.88 10.21 -14.37
C SER A 115 6.72 9.15 -13.29
N VAL A 116 6.22 9.53 -12.10
CA VAL A 116 5.92 8.59 -11.02
C VAL A 116 4.85 7.59 -11.46
N LEU A 117 3.74 8.06 -12.04
CA LEU A 117 2.69 7.19 -12.55
C LEU A 117 3.23 6.24 -13.63
N ARG A 118 4.07 6.70 -14.56
CA ARG A 118 4.66 5.83 -15.58
C ARG A 118 5.51 4.71 -14.96
N LEU A 119 6.29 4.99 -13.92
CA LEU A 119 7.08 3.98 -13.22
C LEU A 119 6.20 2.95 -12.49
N LEU A 120 5.11 3.41 -11.87
CA LEU A 120 4.26 2.57 -11.03
C LEU A 120 3.19 1.79 -11.81
N VAL A 121 2.61 2.37 -12.85
CA VAL A 121 1.46 1.79 -13.60
C VAL A 121 1.68 1.68 -15.11
N GLY A 122 2.88 2.04 -15.58
CA GLY A 122 3.27 1.95 -16.99
C GLY A 122 2.87 3.17 -17.83
N ASP A 123 3.36 3.21 -19.07
CA ASP A 123 3.00 4.25 -20.03
C ASP A 123 1.66 3.95 -20.69
N GLN A 124 0.61 4.57 -20.15
CA GLN A 124 -0.77 4.42 -20.63
C GLN A 124 -0.95 4.86 -22.08
N ALA A 125 -0.15 5.80 -22.59
CA ALA A 125 -0.26 6.28 -23.96
C ALA A 125 0.33 5.27 -24.96
N LEU A 126 1.41 4.58 -24.60
CA LEU A 126 1.95 3.46 -25.38
C LEU A 126 1.01 2.24 -25.32
N GLN A 127 0.52 1.90 -24.12
CA GLN A 127 -0.44 0.80 -23.95
C GLN A 127 -1.71 0.99 -24.77
N ALA A 128 -2.29 2.20 -24.79
CA ALA A 128 -3.48 2.51 -25.59
C ALA A 128 -3.26 2.36 -27.10
N ARG A 129 -2.00 2.39 -27.56
CA ARG A 129 -1.61 2.24 -28.97
C ARG A 129 -1.12 0.83 -29.30
N ASN A 130 -1.15 -0.10 -28.35
CA ASN A 130 -0.55 -1.44 -28.45
C ASN A 130 0.94 -1.40 -28.81
N GLU A 131 1.64 -0.36 -28.39
CA GLU A 131 3.08 -0.24 -28.59
C GLU A 131 3.84 -0.96 -27.46
N PRO A 132 5.06 -1.45 -27.71
CA PRO A 132 5.91 -2.02 -26.68
C PRO A 132 6.15 -1.02 -25.54
N ALA A 133 5.65 -1.34 -24.35
CA ALA A 133 5.84 -0.54 -23.15
C ALA A 133 6.89 -1.21 -22.23
N PRO A 134 7.75 -0.42 -21.56
CA PRO A 134 8.65 -0.96 -20.54
C PRO A 134 7.85 -1.56 -19.37
N PRO A 135 8.41 -2.52 -18.62
CA PRO A 135 7.77 -3.07 -17.45
C PRO A 135 7.54 -1.97 -16.39
N SER A 136 6.37 -2.00 -15.77
CA SER A 136 6.06 -1.25 -14.55
C SER A 136 6.01 -2.21 -13.36
N ILE A 137 5.83 -1.64 -12.16
CA ILE A 137 5.64 -2.40 -10.92
C ILE A 137 4.28 -3.12 -10.91
#